data_AF-A0A963PCS6-F1
#
_entry.id   AF-A0A963PCS6-F1
#
_cell.length_a   1.000
_cell.length_b   1.000
_cell.length_c   1.000
_cell.angle_alpha   90.00
_cell.angle_beta   90.00
_cell.angle_gamma   90.00
#
_symmetry.space_group_name_H-M   'P 1'
#
loop_
_entity.id
_entity.type
_entity.pdbx_description
1 polymer ?
#
loop_
_entity_poly.entity_id
_entity_poly.type
_entity_poly.pdbx_seq_one_letter_code
_entity_poly.pdbx_strand_id
1 'polypeptide(L)' 'MKLLFDKRQRHHDPRHFLSSGAPKPNPEQPARIDALLAGAARAGLERAEVTDHGAAPIAAVHTGEYLAFLRTIFER' A
#
# COMPACT_ATOMS: atom_id res chain seq x y z
N MET A 1 -16.14 -14.51 0.89
CA MET A 1 -15.66 -13.14 1.19
C MET A 1 -14.75 -12.69 0.04
N LYS A 2 -14.79 -11.41 -0.35
CA LYS A 2 -14.02 -10.90 -1.49
C LYS A 2 -12.61 -10.48 -1.09
N LEU A 3 -11.63 -10.79 -1.93
CA LEU A 3 -10.24 -10.33 -1.87
C LEU A 3 -10.04 -9.23 -2.93
N LEU A 4 -9.73 -8.02 -2.48
CA LEU A 4 -9.37 -6.88 -3.32
C LEU A 4 -7.87 -6.63 -3.19
N PHE A 5 -7.15 -6.63 -4.30
CA PHE A 5 -5.71 -6.38 -4.33
C PHE A 5 -5.30 -5.81 -5.68
N ASP A 6 -4.47 -4.77 -5.66
CA ASP A 6 -3.88 -4.18 -6.86
C ASP A 6 -2.36 -4.38 -6.87
N LYS A 7 -1.82 -4.88 -7.99
CA LYS A 7 -0.38 -5.16 -8.12
C LYS A 7 0.50 -3.91 -7.93
N ARG A 8 -0.01 -2.70 -8.17
CA ARG A 8 0.70 -1.42 -7.96
C ARG A 8 1.10 -1.23 -6.50
N GLN A 9 0.39 -1.84 -5.56
CA GLN A 9 0.72 -1.79 -4.13
C GLN A 9 2.12 -2.38 -3.84
N ARG A 10 2.66 -3.23 -4.73
CA ARG A 10 4.02 -3.79 -4.60
C ARG A 10 5.14 -2.79 -4.88
N HIS A 11 4.85 -1.65 -5.50
CA HIS A 11 5.90 -0.69 -5.87
C HIS A 11 6.47 0.08 -4.67
N HIS A 12 5.77 0.06 -3.53
CA HIS A 12 6.28 0.66 -2.31
C HIS A 12 7.18 -0.33 -1.57
N ASP A 13 8.50 -0.18 -1.74
CA ASP A 13 9.52 -1.00 -1.07
C ASP A 13 10.71 -0.13 -0.59
N PRO A 14 10.47 0.83 0.34
CA PRO A 14 11.54 1.69 0.81
C PRO A 14 12.57 0.90 1.62
N ARG A 15 13.85 1.15 1.33
CA ARG A 15 15.00 0.51 2.00
C ARG A 15 15.45 1.21 3.27
N HIS A 16 15.01 2.45 3.49
CA HIS A 16 15.39 3.25 4.64
C HIS A 16 14.27 3.25 5.68
N PHE A 17 14.58 2.76 6.88
CA PHE A 17 13.69 2.81 8.04
C PHE A 17 14.52 3.11 9.29
N LEU A 18 14.11 4.14 10.05
CA LEU A 18 14.79 4.57 11.27
C LEU A 18 13.88 4.26 12.46
N SER A 19 14.38 3.48 13.43
CA SER A 19 13.63 3.14 14.63
C SER A 19 14.56 3.04 15.84
N SER A 20 14.12 3.58 16.97
CA SER A 20 14.90 3.64 18.22
C SER A 20 16.32 4.21 18.03
N GLY A 21 16.44 5.26 17.21
CA GLY A 21 17.70 5.97 16.98
C GLY A 21 18.69 5.30 16.02
N ALA A 22 18.32 4.21 15.35
CA ALA A 22 19.21 3.51 14.42
C ALA A 22 18.49 3.05 13.14
N PRO A 23 19.19 2.94 11.99
CA PRO A 23 18.68 2.27 10.81
C PRO A 23 18.31 0.82 11.14
N LYS A 24 17.13 0.41 10.67
CA LYS A 24 16.60 -0.95 10.80
C LYS A 24 16.07 -1.44 9.45
N PRO A 25 15.96 -2.75 9.22
CA PRO A 25 15.19 -3.27 8.10
C PRO A 25 13.75 -2.75 8.15
N ASN A 26 13.20 -2.38 7.00
CA ASN A 26 11.80 -1.98 6.93
C ASN A 26 10.89 -3.18 7.21
N PRO A 27 10.03 -3.14 8.25
CA PRO A 27 9.11 -4.24 8.52
C PRO A 27 7.97 -4.34 7.49
N GLU A 28 7.66 -3.25 6.79
CA GLU A 28 6.60 -3.16 5.77
C GLU A 28 7.19 -3.44 4.39
N GLN A 29 7.28 -4.74 4.05
CA GLN A 29 7.91 -5.23 2.82
C GLN A 29 6.91 -5.93 1.89
N PRO A 30 7.15 -5.94 0.56
CA PRO A 30 6.27 -6.60 -0.41
C PRO A 30 5.99 -8.09 -0.11
N ALA A 31 6.90 -8.81 0.54
CA ALA A 31 6.68 -10.20 0.93
C ALA A 31 5.47 -10.40 1.87
N ARG A 32 5.03 -9.35 2.58
CA ARG A 32 3.79 -9.39 3.37
C ARG A 32 2.56 -9.57 2.49
N ILE A 33 2.57 -9.00 1.28
CA ILE A 33 1.50 -9.18 0.28
C ILE A 33 1.43 -10.66 -0.10
N ASP A 34 2.57 -11.31 -0.35
CA ASP A 34 2.60 -12.73 -0.74
C ASP A 34 2.04 -13.63 0.36
N ALA A 35 2.44 -13.39 1.61
CA ALA A 35 1.91 -14.11 2.77
C ALA A 35 0.39 -13.95 2.92
N LEU A 36 -0.13 -12.74 2.75
CA LEU A 36 -1.56 -12.45 2.86
C LEU A 36 -2.36 -13.05 1.70
N LEU A 37 -1.85 -12.97 0.47
CA LEU A 37 -2.50 -13.59 -0.70
C LEU A 37 -2.55 -15.11 -0.56
N ALA A 38 -1.48 -15.74 -0.05
CA ALA A 38 -1.46 -17.17 0.24
C ALA A 38 -2.48 -17.54 1.35
N GLY A 39 -2.57 -16.74 2.40
CA GLY A 39 -3.57 -16.91 3.46
C GLY A 39 -5.01 -16.80 2.92
N ALA A 40 -5.28 -15.78 2.11
CA ALA A 40 -6.59 -15.55 1.50
C ALA A 40 -6.99 -16.71 0.56
N ALA A 41 -6.04 -17.24 -0.22
CA ALA A 41 -6.27 -18.40 -1.08
C ALA A 41 -6.61 -19.65 -0.25
N ARG A 42 -5.86 -19.93 0.83
CA ARG A 42 -6.13 -21.05 1.74
C ARG A 42 -7.47 -20.95 2.44
N ALA A 43 -7.92 -19.72 2.71
CA ALA A 43 -9.22 -19.43 3.29
C ALA A 43 -10.38 -19.41 2.27
N GLY A 44 -10.11 -19.67 0.97
CA GLY A 44 -11.13 -19.73 -0.07
C GLY A 44 -11.76 -18.38 -0.41
N LEU A 45 -11.03 -17.26 -0.26
CA LEU A 45 -11.53 -15.95 -0.66
C LEU A 45 -11.55 -15.81 -2.18
N GLU A 46 -12.61 -15.19 -2.69
CA GLU A 46 -12.79 -14.93 -4.12
C GLU A 46 -12.11 -13.61 -4.49
N ARG A 47 -11.25 -13.61 -5.50
CA ARG A 47 -10.68 -12.37 -6.04
C ARG A 47 -11.76 -11.55 -6.73
N ALA A 48 -11.79 -10.26 -6.43
CA ALA A 48 -12.66 -9.29 -7.09
C ALA A 48 -11.81 -8.20 -7.76
N GLU A 49 -12.35 -7.63 -8.83
CA GLU A 49 -11.74 -6.52 -9.54
C GLU A 49 -11.68 -5.26 -8.66
N VAL A 50 -10.56 -4.55 -8.74
CA VAL A 50 -10.40 -3.24 -8.11
C VAL A 50 -10.90 -2.15 -9.05
N THR A 51 -11.61 -1.15 -8.53
CA THR A 51 -12.10 0.00 -9.30
C THR A 51 -11.33 1.25 -8.88
N ASP A 52 -10.92 2.06 -9.86
CA ASP A 52 -10.37 3.38 -9.59
C ASP A 52 -11.51 4.38 -9.33
N HIS A 53 -11.63 4.81 -8.08
CA HIS A 53 -12.63 5.79 -7.66
C HIS A 53 -12.14 7.25 -7.77
N GLY A 54 -10.94 7.47 -8.33
CA GLY A 54 -10.29 8.76 -8.37
C GLY A 54 -9.83 9.25 -7.00
N ALA A 55 -9.35 10.49 -6.94
CA ALA A 55 -8.81 11.08 -5.71
C ALA A 55 -9.89 11.66 -4.78
N ALA A 56 -11.12 11.86 -5.26
CA ALA A 56 -12.18 12.54 -4.49
C ALA A 56 -12.50 11.84 -3.16
N PRO A 57 -12.63 10.50 -3.07
CA PRO A 57 -12.85 9.84 -1.78
C PRO A 57 -11.70 10.01 -0.79
N ILE A 58 -10.46 10.11 -1.28
CA ILE A 58 -9.27 10.34 -0.44
C ILE A 58 -9.25 11.80 0.06
N ALA A 59 -9.57 12.76 -0.81
CA ALA A 59 -9.65 14.18 -0.50
C ALA A 59 -10.83 14.56 0.41
N ALA A 60 -11.82 13.68 0.56
CA ALA A 60 -12.89 13.85 1.54
C ALA A 60 -12.40 13.71 3.00
N VAL A 61 -11.21 13.12 3.20
CA VAL A 61 -10.62 12.87 4.54
C VAL A 61 -9.31 13.62 4.72
N HIS A 62 -8.49 13.73 3.68
CA HIS A 62 -7.17 14.36 3.73
C HIS A 62 -7.16 15.75 3.09
N THR A 63 -6.36 16.66 3.64
CA THR A 63 -6.21 18.02 3.09
C THR A 63 -5.56 18.00 1.71
N GLY A 64 -5.87 19.02 0.90
CA GLY A 64 -5.30 19.15 -0.44
C GLY A 64 -3.78 19.27 -0.43
N GLU A 65 -3.23 20.00 0.55
CA GLU A 65 -1.79 20.21 0.73
C GLU A 65 -1.05 18.90 0.99
N TYR A 66 -1.62 18.03 1.85
CA TYR A 66 -1.01 16.74 2.15
C TYR A 66 -0.99 15.83 0.93
N LEU A 67 -2.08 15.79 0.16
CA LEU A 67 -2.16 14.99 -1.06
C LEU A 67 -1.26 15.53 -2.18
N ALA A 68 -1.10 16.84 -2.29
CA ALA A 68 -0.15 17.47 -3.19
C ALA A 68 1.28 17.07 -2.82
N PHE A 69 1.65 17.20 -1.54
CA PHE A 69 2.95 16.80 -1.03
C PHE A 69 3.28 15.32 -1.31
N LEU A 70 2.38 14.38 -0.98
CA LEU A 70 2.63 12.96 -1.24
C LEU A 70 2.80 12.64 -2.73
N ARG A 71 2.15 13.40 -3.62
CA ARG A 71 2.25 13.21 -5.06
C ARG A 71 3.58 13.70 -5.64
N THR A 72 4.24 14.65 -4.97
CA THR A 72 5.39 15.37 -5.55
C THR A 72 6.66 15.33 -4.70
N ILE A 73 6.63 14.75 -3.49
CA ILE A 73 7.81 14.69 -2.61
C ILE A 73 8.96 13.87 -3.22
N PHE A 74 8.65 12.92 -4.10
CA PHE A 74 9.63 12.13 -4.82
C PHE A 74 9.45 12.35 -6.33
N GLU A 75 10.48 12.85 -6.99
CA GLU A 75 10.55 12.90 -8.44
C GLU A 75 10.89 11.50 -8.98
N ARG A 76 10.03 10.99 -9.87
CA ARG A 76 10.09 9.61 -10.37
C ARG A 76 10.99 9.45 -11.57
#